data_AF-A0A562RN93-F1
#
_entry.id   AF-A0A562RN93-F1
#
_cell.length_a   1.000
_cell.length_b   1.000
_cell.length_c   1.000
_cell.angle_alpha   90.00
_cell.angle_beta   90.00
_cell.angle_gamma   90.00
#
_symmetry.space_group_name_H-M   'P 1'
#
loop_
_entity.id
_entity.type
_entity.pdbx_description
1 polymer ?
#
loop_
_entity_poly.entity_id
_entity_poly.type
_entity_poly.pdbx_seq_one_letter_code
_entity_poly.pdbx_strand_id
1 'polypeptide(L)'
;MSEVIRLDDHRKAPEPAVVHVDRVMTVFGRDYPVRRTSMNGRVGWFSVRDPRGQMMFVKTGDLQDAQIVDMIGAWVDGYNVGRREAARAAVRGGTGDIV
;
A
#
# COMPACT_ATOMS: atom_id res chain seq x y z
N MET A 1 -29.04 -17.98 -37.63
CA MET A 1 -29.04 -18.54 -36.27
C MET A 1 -28.35 -17.53 -35.38
N SER A 2 -29.11 -16.82 -34.53
CA SER A 2 -28.58 -15.79 -33.64
C SER A 2 -27.84 -16.44 -32.48
N GLU A 3 -26.56 -16.11 -32.31
CA GLU A 3 -25.73 -16.54 -31.18
C GLU A 3 -26.30 -15.92 -29.90
N VAL A 4 -26.88 -16.75 -29.03
CA VAL A 4 -27.46 -16.31 -27.76
C VAL A 4 -26.30 -16.11 -26.78
N ILE A 5 -25.87 -14.86 -26.60
CA ILE A 5 -24.90 -14.51 -25.57
C ILE A 5 -25.57 -14.72 -24.20
N ARG A 6 -25.20 -15.79 -23.49
CA ARG A 6 -25.67 -16.07 -22.13
C ARG A 6 -24.90 -15.21 -21.14
N LEU A 7 -25.49 -14.07 -20.75
CA LEU A 7 -24.93 -13.14 -19.77
C LEU A 7 -24.65 -13.78 -18.40
N ASP A 8 -25.27 -14.92 -18.11
CA ASP A 8 -25.06 -15.68 -16.86
C ASP A 8 -23.71 -16.41 -16.83
N ASP A 9 -23.10 -16.73 -17.98
CA ASP A 9 -21.79 -17.41 -18.04
C ASP A 9 -20.62 -16.49 -17.65
N HIS A 10 -20.84 -15.18 -17.55
CA HIS A 10 -19.83 -14.22 -17.08
C HIS A 10 -19.77 -14.10 -15.55
N ARG A 11 -20.64 -14.80 -14.80
CA ARG A 11 -20.67 -14.74 -13.33
C ARG A 11 -19.80 -15.82 -12.72
N LYS A 12 -18.49 -15.57 -12.75
CA LYS A 12 -17.51 -15.94 -11.69
C LYS A 12 -16.13 -15.49 -12.14
N ALA A 13 -15.92 -14.17 -12.15
CA ALA A 13 -14.58 -13.72 -11.80
C ALA A 13 -14.32 -14.26 -10.38
N PRO A 14 -13.22 -14.99 -10.11
CA PRO A 14 -12.83 -15.23 -8.74
C PRO A 14 -12.73 -13.86 -8.08
N GLU A 15 -13.55 -13.58 -7.06
CA GLU A 15 -13.47 -12.31 -6.35
C GLU A 15 -12.01 -12.09 -5.99
N PRO A 16 -11.39 -10.96 -6.38
CA PRO A 16 -10.03 -10.70 -5.95
C PRO A 16 -10.05 -10.61 -4.43
N ALA A 17 -9.57 -11.67 -3.76
CA ALA A 17 -9.51 -11.74 -2.33
C ALA A 17 -8.40 -10.79 -1.88
N VAL A 18 -8.80 -9.55 -1.60
CA VAL A 18 -7.93 -8.54 -1.01
C VAL A 18 -7.86 -8.84 0.48
N VAL A 19 -6.68 -9.22 0.96
CA VAL A 19 -6.44 -9.53 2.37
C VAL A 19 -5.60 -8.41 2.97
N HIS A 20 -6.05 -7.86 4.10
CA HIS A 20 -5.33 -6.84 4.86
C HIS A 20 -4.72 -7.44 6.14
N VAL A 21 -3.49 -7.06 6.44
CA VAL A 21 -2.77 -7.40 7.66
C VAL A 21 -2.27 -6.11 8.29
N ASP A 22 -2.85 -5.76 9.43
CA ASP A 22 -2.50 -4.56 10.18
C ASP A 22 -1.47 -4.88 11.26
N ARG A 23 -0.46 -4.02 11.41
CA ARG A 23 0.59 -4.11 12.42
C ARG A 23 0.95 -2.70 12.91
N VAL A 24 1.38 -2.58 14.15
CA VAL A 24 1.99 -1.35 14.65
C VAL A 24 3.51 -1.49 14.62
N MET A 25 4.20 -0.48 14.12
CA MET A 25 5.65 -0.39 14.09
C MET A 25 6.12 0.78 14.93
N THR A 26 7.02 0.56 15.86
CA THR A 26 7.59 1.63 16.69
C THR A 26 8.86 2.16 16.05
N VAL A 27 8.89 3.45 15.73
CA VAL A 27 10.05 4.16 15.14
C VAL A 27 10.32 5.41 15.95
N PHE A 28 11.56 5.59 16.42
CA PHE A 28 11.96 6.71 17.29
C PHE A 28 11.03 6.92 18.51
N GLY A 29 10.53 5.81 19.09
CA GLY A 29 9.63 5.84 20.25
C GLY A 29 8.19 6.25 19.95
N ARG A 30 7.79 6.31 18.67
CA ARG A 30 6.41 6.58 18.24
C ARG A 30 5.84 5.39 17.48
N ASP A 31 4.55 5.15 17.65
CA ASP A 31 3.86 4.01 17.04
C ASP A 31 3.18 4.41 15.73
N TYR A 32 3.47 3.65 14.68
CA TYR A 32 2.98 3.86 13.32
C TYR A 32 2.15 2.67 12.88
N PRO A 33 0.84 2.85 12.64
CA PRO A 33 0.02 1.80 12.04
C PRO A 33 0.44 1.53 10.59
N VAL A 34 0.73 0.28 10.29
CA VAL A 34 1.10 -0.22 8.98
C VAL A 34 0.09 -1.28 8.54
N ARG A 35 -0.54 -1.07 7.39
CA ARG A 35 -1.45 -2.03 6.76
C ARG A 35 -0.77 -2.63 5.55
N ARG A 36 -0.53 -3.93 5.55
CA ARG A 36 -0.11 -4.69 4.37
C ARG A 36 -1.33 -5.26 3.68
N THR A 37 -1.33 -5.23 2.36
CA THR A 37 -2.41 -5.75 1.53
C THR A 37 -1.84 -6.76 0.54
N SER A 38 -2.50 -7.90 0.40
CA SER A 38 -2.24 -8.87 -0.66
C SER A 38 -3.50 -9.07 -1.50
N MET A 39 -3.34 -9.36 -2.78
CA MET A 39 -4.45 -9.60 -3.70
C MET A 39 -4.25 -10.96 -4.36
N ASN A 40 -5.16 -11.90 -4.13
CA ASN A 40 -5.09 -13.26 -4.68
C ASN A 40 -3.76 -13.98 -4.34
N GLY A 41 -3.27 -13.80 -3.11
CA GLY A 41 -1.97 -14.36 -2.68
C GLY A 41 -0.75 -13.74 -3.36
N ARG A 42 -0.92 -12.69 -4.17
CA ARG A 42 0.15 -11.90 -4.76
C ARG A 42 0.44 -10.68 -3.91
N VAL A 43 1.67 -10.19 -4.06
CA VAL A 43 2.15 -8.94 -3.50
C VAL A 43 1.19 -7.79 -3.88
N GLY A 44 0.60 -7.14 -2.88
CA GLY A 44 -0.24 -5.97 -3.08
C GLY A 44 0.54 -4.70 -2.78
N TRP A 45 0.06 -3.95 -1.79
CA TRP A 45 0.66 -2.70 -1.34
C TRP A 45 0.64 -2.65 0.18
N PHE A 46 1.42 -1.74 0.75
CA PHE A 46 1.30 -1.39 2.15
C PHE A 46 1.08 0.11 2.30
N SER A 47 0.42 0.49 3.39
CA SER A 47 0.21 1.88 3.78
C SER A 47 0.68 2.11 5.20
N VAL A 48 1.18 3.31 5.46
CA VAL A 48 1.66 3.74 6.77
C VAL A 48 0.90 4.99 7.19
N ARG A 49 0.39 4.96 8.42
CA ARG A 49 -0.26 6.11 9.07
C ARG A 49 0.60 6.67 10.19
N ASP A 50 0.44 7.94 10.46
CA ASP A 50 0.98 8.57 11.65
C ASP A 50 0.17 8.16 12.91
N PRO A 51 0.65 8.53 14.12
CA PRO A 51 -0.07 8.23 15.37
C PRO A 51 -1.47 8.89 15.46
N ARG A 52 -1.75 9.90 14.64
CA ARG A 52 -3.05 10.59 14.57
C ARG A 52 -3.98 9.95 13.55
N GLY A 53 -3.55 8.88 12.87
CA GLY A 53 -4.29 8.17 11.85
C GLY A 53 -4.22 8.80 10.45
N GLN A 54 -3.43 9.85 10.26
CA GLN A 54 -3.21 10.49 8.96
C GLN A 54 -2.32 9.62 8.08
N MET A 55 -2.61 9.55 6.78
CA MET A 55 -1.79 8.79 5.84
C MET A 55 -0.43 9.47 5.68
N MET A 56 0.66 8.73 5.91
CA MET A 56 2.00 9.19 5.58
C MET A 56 2.32 8.82 4.13
N PHE A 57 2.27 7.52 3.79
CA PHE A 57 2.53 7.06 2.43
C PHE A 57 1.92 5.68 2.15
N VAL A 58 1.81 5.36 0.86
CA VAL A 58 1.39 4.06 0.32
C VAL A 58 2.40 3.60 -0.72
N LYS A 59 2.74 2.31 -0.72
CA LYS A 59 3.68 1.77 -1.70
C LYS A 59 3.30 0.35 -2.10
N THR A 60 3.36 0.07 -3.40
CA THR A 60 3.22 -1.28 -3.95
C THR A 60 4.47 -2.11 -3.64
N GLY A 61 4.29 -3.41 -3.43
CA GLY A 61 5.37 -4.30 -3.05
C GLY A 61 5.19 -4.90 -1.66
N ASP A 62 6.02 -5.91 -1.39
CA ASP A 62 6.12 -6.57 -0.09
C ASP A 62 7.53 -6.32 0.44
N LEU A 63 7.70 -5.19 1.13
CA LEU A 63 8.99 -4.82 1.71
C LEU A 63 9.19 -5.51 3.05
N GLN A 64 10.44 -5.73 3.46
CA GLN A 64 10.71 -6.22 4.80
C GLN A 64 10.41 -5.13 5.84
N ASP A 65 10.06 -5.53 7.06
CA ASP A 65 9.72 -4.60 8.14
C ASP A 65 10.81 -3.57 8.41
N ALA A 66 12.07 -3.98 8.38
CA ALA A 66 13.22 -3.08 8.55
C ALA A 66 13.24 -1.94 7.51
N GLN A 67 12.91 -2.25 6.26
CA GLN A 67 12.86 -1.25 5.19
C GLN A 67 11.70 -0.27 5.38
N ILE A 68 10.57 -0.73 5.93
CA ILE A 68 9.44 0.15 6.25
C ILE A 68 9.81 1.08 7.41
N VAL A 69 10.51 0.57 8.43
CA VAL A 69 11.06 1.38 9.53
C VAL A 69 12.01 2.46 9.01
N ASP A 70 12.94 2.10 8.11
CA ASP A 70 13.85 3.08 7.49
C ASP A 70 13.09 4.15 6.70
N MET A 71 12.05 3.76 5.96
CA MET A 71 11.18 4.70 5.23
C MET A 71 10.42 5.64 6.16
N ILE A 72 9.89 5.14 7.29
CA ILE A 72 9.23 5.96 8.31
C ILE A 72 10.24 6.94 8.92
N GLY A 73 11.43 6.46 9.28
CA GLY A 73 12.49 7.31 9.83
C GLY A 73 12.86 8.43 8.86
N ALA A 74 13.08 8.09 7.59
CA ALA A 74 13.38 9.05 6.54
C ALA A 74 12.25 10.07 6.29
N TRP A 75 10.98 9.66 6.47
CA TRP A 75 9.83 10.55 6.36
C TRP A 75 9.76 11.55 7.53
N VAL A 76 10.00 11.07 8.75
CA VAL A 76 9.89 11.85 10.00
C VAL A 76 11.07 12.80 10.19
N ASP A 77 12.28 12.38 9.86
CA ASP A 77 13.50 13.18 10.02
C ASP A 77 13.60 14.34 9.02
N GLY A 78 12.67 14.46 8.07
CA GLY A 78 12.61 15.56 7.12
C GLY A 78 13.76 15.59 6.11
N TYR A 79 14.65 14.60 6.11
CA TYR A 79 15.57 14.37 5.00
C TYR A 79 14.71 14.11 3.76
N ASN A 80 14.93 14.90 2.72
CA ASN A 80 14.18 15.00 1.46
C ASN A 80 13.90 13.66 0.71
N VAL A 81 14.22 12.50 1.27
CA VAL A 81 13.88 11.17 0.75
C VAL A 81 12.37 11.00 0.68
N GLY A 82 11.60 11.39 1.71
CA GLY A 82 10.14 11.26 1.70
C GLY A 82 9.50 11.95 0.49
N ARG A 83 9.77 13.25 0.26
CA ARG A 83 9.23 13.97 -0.91
C ARG A 83 9.88 13.57 -2.23
N ARG A 84 11.18 13.26 -2.27
CA ARG A 84 11.90 12.97 -3.52
C ARG A 84 11.68 11.53 -4.00
N GLU A 85 11.59 10.56 -3.10
CA GLU A 85 11.17 9.19 -3.40
C GLU A 85 9.64 9.10 -3.55
N ALA A 86 8.82 9.86 -2.81
CA ALA A 86 7.38 9.97 -3.12
C ALA A 86 7.17 10.61 -4.49
N ALA A 87 7.89 11.69 -4.85
CA ALA A 87 7.85 12.27 -6.19
C ALA A 87 8.34 11.28 -7.26
N ARG A 88 9.41 10.51 -7.00
CA ARG A 88 9.90 9.47 -7.92
C ARG A 88 8.97 8.26 -8.03
N ALA A 89 8.28 7.90 -6.96
CA ALA A 89 7.33 6.79 -6.91
C ALA A 89 5.95 7.18 -7.47
N ALA A 90 5.55 8.45 -7.35
CA ALA A 90 4.43 9.06 -8.05
C ALA A 90 4.69 9.11 -9.56
N VAL A 91 5.92 9.46 -9.98
CA VAL A 91 6.34 9.42 -11.40
C VAL A 91 6.45 7.98 -11.94
N ARG A 92 6.69 6.97 -11.08
CA ARG A 92 6.71 5.54 -11.44
C ARG A 92 5.36 4.83 -11.29
N GLY A 93 4.25 5.57 -11.15
CA GLY A 93 2.90 5.03 -11.32
C GLY A 93 2.36 4.17 -10.16
N GLY A 94 2.87 4.34 -8.93
CA GLY A 94 2.46 3.48 -7.81
C GLY A 94 2.24 4.18 -6.46
N THR A 95 2.44 5.49 -6.37
CA THR A 95 2.25 6.23 -5.11
C THR A 95 1.44 7.49 -5.40
N GLY A 96 0.13 7.39 -5.21
CA GLY A 96 -0.74 8.56 -5.25
C GLY A 96 -0.72 9.24 -3.88
N ASP A 97 -0.46 10.55 -3.86
CA ASP A 97 -0.97 11.40 -2.80
C ASP A 97 -2.50 11.36 -2.89
N ILE A 98 -3.16 10.89 -1.83
CA ILE A 98 -4.59 11.16 -1.63
C ILE A 98 -4.63 12.40 -0.75
N VAL A 99 -4.88 13.54 -1.39
CA VAL A 99 -5.34 14.77 -0.74
C VAL A 99 -6.79 14.58 -0.30
#